data_AF-A0ABD4U025-F1
#
_entry.id   AF-A0ABD4U025-F1
#
_cell.length_a   1.000
_cell.length_b   1.000
_cell.length_c   1.000
_cell.angle_alpha   90.00
_cell.angle_beta   90.00
_cell.angle_gamma   90.00
#
_symmetry.space_group_name_H-M   'P 1'
#
loop_
_entity.id
_entity.type
_entity.pdbx_description
1 polymer ?
#
loop_
_entity_poly.entity_id
_entity_poly.type
_entity_poly.pdbx_seq_one_letter_code
_entity_poly.pdbx_strand_id
1 'polypeptide(L)'
;MNNIYYFVRHAHSTYTPDEWTRPLSQKGLTSLSQLKILENKPISAIYSSPYQRAIETIEPLALTFGLPIQLDKRLIERKLSSQQVSDQTFETTLKQLWQNPDSSLPGGESNLIAQNRALSFLQELEENILRLVVKKSPTGESTHYFFFMLK
;
A
#
# COMPACT_ATOMS: atom_id res chain seq x y z
N MET A 1 22.58 5.51 -4.51
CA MET A 1 21.44 4.65 -4.91
C MET A 1 20.20 5.52 -4.90
N ASN A 2 19.46 5.54 -6.01
CA ASN A 2 18.18 6.23 -6.09
C ASN A 2 17.09 5.19 -6.18
N ASN A 3 16.23 5.10 -5.18
CA ASN A 3 15.04 4.25 -5.26
C ASN A 3 13.83 5.12 -5.58
N ILE A 4 12.98 4.63 -6.47
CA ILE A 4 11.75 5.31 -6.88
C ILE A 4 10.57 4.46 -6.43
N TYR A 5 9.68 5.07 -5.66
CA TYR A 5 8.54 4.42 -5.05
C TYR A 5 7.25 4.95 -5.67
N TYR A 6 6.45 4.06 -6.25
CA TYR A 6 5.11 4.35 -6.73
C TYR A 6 4.08 3.86 -5.71
N PHE A 7 3.40 4.79 -5.05
CA PHE A 7 2.28 4.46 -4.16
C PHE A 7 0.97 4.61 -4.92
N VAL A 8 0.21 3.52 -4.97
CA VAL A 8 -1.10 3.48 -5.63
C VAL A 8 -2.13 2.95 -4.65
N ARG A 9 -3.28 3.61 -4.65
CA ARG A 9 -4.44 3.20 -3.85
C ARG A 9 -5.24 2.14 -4.61
N HIS A 10 -5.78 1.16 -3.89
CA HIS A 10 -6.68 0.16 -4.48
C HIS A 10 -7.84 0.81 -5.26
N ALA A 11 -8.25 0.17 -6.34
CA ALA A 11 -9.39 0.60 -7.12
C ALA A 11 -10.69 0.47 -6.31
N HIS A 12 -11.77 1.08 -6.79
CA HIS A 12 -13.04 1.12 -6.06
C HIS A 12 -13.54 -0.30 -5.69
N SER A 13 -13.97 -0.49 -4.43
CA SER A 13 -14.48 -1.77 -3.91
C SER A 13 -15.88 -1.60 -3.33
N THR A 14 -16.73 -2.62 -3.51
CA THR A 14 -18.07 -2.65 -2.87
C THR A 14 -17.91 -2.98 -1.40
N TYR A 15 -18.60 -2.28 -0.50
CA TYR A 15 -18.50 -2.55 0.94
C TYR A 15 -18.97 -3.96 1.27
N THR A 16 -18.18 -4.67 2.07
CA THR A 16 -18.52 -5.96 2.68
C THR A 16 -18.06 -5.92 4.15
N PRO A 17 -18.77 -6.58 5.08
CA PRO A 17 -18.34 -6.65 6.47
C PRO A 17 -16.97 -7.32 6.64
N ASP A 18 -16.64 -8.28 5.77
CA ASP A 18 -15.31 -8.86 5.71
C ASP A 18 -14.37 -7.95 4.89
N GLU A 19 -13.55 -7.18 5.59
CA GLU A 19 -12.53 -6.33 4.98
C GLU A 19 -11.34 -7.10 4.41
N TRP A 20 -11.14 -8.38 4.72
CA TRP A 20 -10.02 -9.16 4.16
C TRP A 20 -10.29 -9.59 2.72
N THR A 21 -11.47 -10.17 2.49
CA THR A 21 -11.90 -10.72 1.19
C THR A 21 -12.74 -9.75 0.37
N ARG A 22 -12.92 -8.51 0.83
CA ARG A 22 -13.65 -7.49 0.08
C ARG A 22 -13.04 -7.29 -1.32
N PRO A 23 -13.79 -7.58 -2.41
CA PRO A 23 -13.29 -7.49 -3.78
C PRO A 23 -13.45 -6.09 -4.37
N LEU A 24 -12.83 -5.86 -5.52
CA LEU A 24 -13.13 -4.72 -6.39
C LEU A 24 -14.59 -4.75 -6.86
N SER A 25 -15.18 -3.57 -7.02
CA SER A 25 -16.48 -3.45 -7.68
C SER A 25 -16.29 -3.47 -9.20
N GLN A 26 -17.38 -3.59 -9.96
CA GLN A 26 -17.33 -3.45 -11.42
C GLN A 26 -16.66 -2.13 -11.86
N LYS A 27 -16.96 -1.03 -11.15
CA LYS A 27 -16.29 0.26 -11.36
C LYS A 27 -14.78 0.16 -11.13
N GLY A 28 -14.36 -0.52 -10.05
CA GLY A 28 -12.96 -0.78 -9.77
C GLY A 28 -12.26 -1.55 -10.88
N LEU A 29 -12.85 -2.67 -11.31
CA LEU A 29 -12.32 -3.51 -12.40
C LEU A 29 -12.17 -2.72 -13.71
N THR A 30 -13.17 -1.91 -14.09
CA THR A 30 -13.07 -1.08 -15.31
C THR A 30 -11.99 0.00 -15.22
N SER A 31 -11.65 0.46 -14.01
CA SER A 31 -10.63 1.48 -13.80
C SER A 31 -9.20 0.94 -13.89
N LEU A 32 -8.98 -0.39 -13.86
CA LEU A 32 -7.64 -0.99 -13.89
C LEU A 32 -6.87 -0.68 -15.18
N SER A 33 -7.58 -0.35 -16.27
CA SER A 33 -6.96 0.15 -17.51
C SER A 33 -6.10 1.39 -17.31
N GLN A 34 -6.32 2.17 -16.25
CA GLN A 34 -5.52 3.35 -15.92
C GLN A 34 -4.11 2.99 -15.43
N LEU A 35 -3.89 1.76 -14.95
CA LEU A 35 -2.57 1.30 -14.51
C LEU A 35 -1.57 1.20 -15.68
N LYS A 36 -2.05 1.22 -16.93
CA LYS A 36 -1.21 1.24 -18.14
C LYS A 36 -0.20 2.38 -18.17
N ILE A 37 -0.46 3.49 -17.47
CA ILE A 37 0.51 4.59 -17.33
C ILE A 37 1.83 4.15 -16.68
N LEU A 38 1.82 3.01 -15.99
CA LEU A 38 2.95 2.43 -15.28
C LEU A 38 3.68 1.34 -16.07
N GLU A 39 3.10 0.80 -17.15
CA GLU A 39 3.68 -0.33 -17.92
C GLU A 39 5.06 0.00 -18.50
N ASN A 40 5.31 1.28 -18.81
CA ASN A 40 6.61 1.75 -19.33
C ASN A 40 7.61 2.12 -18.23
N LYS A 41 7.28 1.86 -16.95
CA LYS A 41 8.20 2.10 -15.83
C LYS A 41 9.05 0.84 -15.61
N PRO A 42 10.35 0.97 -15.32
CA PRO A 42 11.24 -0.17 -15.08
C PRO A 42 11.05 -0.75 -13.67
N ILE A 43 9.81 -1.18 -13.35
CA ILE A 43 9.45 -1.74 -12.05
C ILE A 43 10.26 -3.00 -11.79
N SER A 44 10.97 -3.01 -10.67
CA SER A 44 11.85 -4.11 -10.26
C SER A 44 11.21 -5.04 -9.24
N ALA A 45 10.22 -4.54 -8.47
CA ALA A 45 9.49 -5.31 -7.49
C ALA A 45 8.12 -4.71 -7.19
N ILE A 46 7.17 -5.58 -6.86
CA ILE A 46 5.78 -5.24 -6.51
C ILE A 46 5.50 -5.72 -5.09
N TYR A 47 4.91 -4.83 -4.30
CA TYR A 47 4.46 -5.11 -2.94
C TYR A 47 3.00 -4.67 -2.77
N SER A 48 2.25 -5.42 -1.96
CA SER A 48 0.84 -5.13 -1.70
C SER A 48 0.48 -5.41 -0.26
N SER A 49 -0.50 -4.66 0.26
CA SER A 49 -1.27 -5.14 1.40
C SER A 49 -1.94 -6.49 1.06
N PRO A 50 -2.18 -7.37 2.03
CA PRO A 50 -2.82 -8.68 1.83
C PRO A 50 -4.33 -8.60 1.54
N TYR A 51 -4.91 -7.41 1.43
CA TYR A 51 -6.32 -7.26 1.13
C TYR A 51 -6.62 -7.65 -0.31
N GLN A 52 -7.68 -8.44 -0.52
CA GLN A 52 -8.04 -8.98 -1.83
C GLN A 52 -8.11 -7.88 -2.92
N ARG A 53 -8.86 -6.81 -2.70
CA ARG A 53 -8.94 -5.67 -3.63
C ARG A 53 -7.61 -4.98 -3.93
N ALA A 54 -6.64 -4.99 -3.01
CA ALA A 54 -5.32 -4.42 -3.27
C ALA A 54 -4.53 -5.32 -4.24
N ILE A 55 -4.60 -6.64 -4.01
CA ILE A 55 -4.02 -7.67 -4.89
C ILE A 55 -4.68 -7.61 -6.28
N GLU A 56 -6.02 -7.65 -6.35
CA GLU A 56 -6.78 -7.56 -7.61
C GLU A 56 -6.48 -6.28 -8.39
N THR A 57 -6.17 -5.17 -7.69
CA THR A 57 -5.80 -3.93 -8.38
C THR A 57 -4.47 -4.09 -9.11
N ILE A 58 -3.47 -4.74 -8.51
CA ILE A 58 -2.11 -4.79 -9.08
C ILE A 58 -1.81 -6.01 -9.93
N GLU A 59 -2.63 -7.05 -9.81
CA GLU A 59 -2.47 -8.30 -10.53
C GLU A 59 -2.27 -8.12 -12.04
N PRO A 60 -3.01 -7.25 -12.78
CA PRO A 60 -2.75 -7.04 -14.19
C PRO A 60 -1.33 -6.55 -14.49
N LEU A 61 -0.80 -5.64 -13.67
CA LEU A 61 0.53 -5.08 -13.87
C LEU A 61 1.63 -6.07 -13.45
N ALA A 62 1.39 -6.86 -12.40
CA ALA A 62 2.28 -7.94 -11.99
C ALA A 62 2.43 -9.00 -13.09
N LEU A 63 1.33 -9.34 -13.75
CA LEU A 63 1.34 -10.21 -14.94
C LEU A 63 2.11 -9.57 -16.09
N THR A 64 1.87 -8.28 -16.40
CA THR A 64 2.59 -7.56 -17.47
C THR A 64 4.11 -7.54 -17.24
N PHE A 65 4.55 -7.38 -15.99
CA PHE A 65 5.99 -7.37 -15.66
C PHE A 65 6.59 -8.76 -15.42
N GLY A 66 5.77 -9.81 -15.30
CA GLY A 66 6.23 -11.15 -14.90
C GLY A 66 6.84 -11.17 -13.49
N LEU A 67 6.36 -10.31 -12.59
CA LEU A 67 6.88 -10.16 -11.22
C LEU A 67 5.89 -10.74 -10.20
N PRO A 68 6.38 -11.41 -9.14
CA PRO A 68 5.53 -11.83 -8.05
C PRO A 68 5.04 -10.63 -7.22
N ILE A 69 3.82 -10.74 -6.68
CA ILE A 69 3.30 -9.79 -5.69
C ILE A 69 3.77 -10.20 -4.31
N GLN A 70 4.57 -9.36 -3.66
CA GLN A 70 5.05 -9.60 -2.30
C GLN A 70 4.07 -8.99 -1.29
N LEU A 71 3.50 -9.82 -0.41
CA LEU A 71 2.50 -9.36 0.55
C LEU A 71 3.15 -8.90 1.85
N ASP A 72 2.77 -7.73 2.34
CA ASP A 72 3.19 -7.25 3.66
C ASP A 72 2.01 -6.63 4.43
N LYS A 73 1.75 -7.17 5.63
CA LYS A 73 0.68 -6.68 6.53
C LYS A 73 0.93 -5.24 6.99
N ARG A 74 2.17 -4.75 6.92
CA ARG A 74 2.53 -3.37 7.26
C ARG A 74 2.02 -2.35 6.24
N LEU A 75 1.47 -2.79 5.11
CA LEU A 75 0.87 -1.94 4.09
C LEU A 75 -0.66 -1.85 4.18
N ILE A 76 -1.29 -2.42 5.22
CA ILE A 76 -2.74 -2.28 5.43
C ILE A 76 -3.12 -0.90 5.95
N GLU A 77 -4.35 -0.52 5.63
CA GLU A 77 -5.05 0.72 5.95
C GLU A 77 -5.07 0.94 7.46
N ARG A 78 -5.02 2.21 7.87
CA ARG A 78 -5.21 2.55 9.27
C ARG A 78 -6.61 2.13 9.69
N LYS A 79 -6.70 1.25 10.67
CA LYS A 79 -7.99 0.89 11.26
C LYS A 79 -8.56 2.09 12.01
N LEU A 80 -9.66 2.67 11.54
CA LEU A 80 -10.20 3.88 12.15
C LEU A 80 -10.74 3.63 13.58
N SER A 81 -11.50 2.56 13.76
CA SER A 81 -12.16 2.19 15.02
C SER A 81 -12.52 0.69 14.99
N SER A 82 -12.76 0.10 16.16
CA SER A 82 -13.44 -1.19 16.28
C SER A 82 -14.97 -1.08 16.24
N GLN A 83 -15.49 0.15 16.35
CA GLN A 83 -16.92 0.47 16.37
C GLN A 83 -17.29 1.32 15.16
N GLN A 84 -18.56 1.25 14.74
CA GLN A 84 -19.06 2.09 13.66
C GLN A 84 -19.05 3.56 14.08
N VAL A 85 -18.43 4.40 13.26
CA VAL A 85 -18.52 5.86 13.38
C VAL A 85 -19.74 6.29 12.57
N SER A 86 -20.64 7.09 13.17
CA SER A 86 -21.82 7.56 12.46
C SER A 86 -21.44 8.56 11.36
N ASP A 87 -22.18 8.56 10.25
CA ASP A 87 -21.92 9.46 9.13
C ASP A 87 -21.95 10.94 9.54
N GLN A 88 -22.82 11.32 10.50
CA GLN A 88 -22.91 12.69 11.01
C GLN A 88 -21.62 13.16 11.70
N THR A 89 -20.88 12.24 12.34
CA THR A 89 -19.66 12.57 13.09
C THR A 89 -18.38 12.18 12.37
N PHE A 90 -18.48 11.53 11.21
CA PHE A 90 -17.33 10.96 10.50
C PHE A 90 -16.28 12.03 10.15
N GLU A 91 -16.70 13.12 9.52
CA GLU A 91 -15.81 14.19 9.08
C GLU A 91 -15.16 14.94 10.25
N THR A 92 -15.91 15.23 11.31
CA THR A 92 -15.37 15.92 12.50
C THR A 92 -14.37 15.02 13.22
N THR A 93 -14.68 13.73 13.34
CA THR A 93 -13.79 12.72 13.93
C THR A 93 -12.50 12.59 13.13
N LEU A 94 -12.57 12.52 11.80
CA LEU A 94 -11.38 12.47 10.96
C LEU A 94 -10.50 13.70 11.18
N LYS A 95 -11.06 14.91 11.12
CA LYS A 95 -10.29 16.15 11.34
C LYS A 95 -9.56 16.16 12.68
N GLN A 96 -10.21 15.69 13.75
CA GLN A 96 -9.58 15.59 15.07
C GLN A 96 -8.41 14.61 15.10
N LEU A 97 -8.56 13.42 14.49
CA LEU A 97 -7.48 12.43 14.42
C LEU A 97 -6.31 12.91 13.56
N TRP A 98 -6.55 13.69 12.51
CA TRP A 98 -5.50 14.32 11.70
C TRP A 98 -4.72 15.38 12.49
N GLN A 99 -5.39 16.18 13.32
CA GLN A 99 -4.75 17.18 14.18
C GLN A 99 -3.98 16.55 15.34
N ASN A 100 -4.35 15.33 15.75
CA ASN A 100 -3.76 14.63 16.88
C ASN A 100 -3.26 13.25 16.41
N PRO A 101 -2.10 13.17 15.72
CA PRO A 101 -1.68 11.97 15.00
C PRO A 101 -1.42 10.76 15.89
N ASP A 102 -1.17 10.95 17.19
CA ASP A 102 -0.99 9.88 18.17
C ASP A 102 -2.32 9.38 18.77
N SER A 103 -3.41 10.12 18.59
CA SER A 103 -4.73 9.73 19.08
C SER A 103 -5.37 8.66 18.19
N SER A 104 -6.17 7.80 18.80
CA SER A 104 -6.97 6.78 18.13
C SER A 104 -8.36 6.66 18.75
N LEU A 105 -9.31 6.12 17.97
CA LEU A 105 -10.62 5.72 18.50
C LEU A 105 -10.51 4.34 19.16
N PRO A 106 -11.49 3.95 20.01
CA PRO A 106 -11.49 2.64 20.65
C PRO A 106 -11.28 1.48 19.66
N GLY A 107 -10.21 0.72 19.87
CA GLY A 107 -9.83 -0.43 19.03
C GLY A 107 -9.43 -0.08 17.59
N GLY A 108 -9.14 1.20 17.32
CA GLY A 108 -8.49 1.70 16.11
C GLY A 108 -6.98 1.85 16.27
N GLU A 109 -6.35 2.36 15.21
CA GLU A 109 -4.93 2.65 15.07
C GLU A 109 -4.75 4.16 14.87
N SER A 110 -3.73 4.75 15.48
CA SER A 110 -3.40 6.17 15.31
C SER A 110 -2.67 6.42 13.98
N ASN A 111 -2.64 7.66 13.50
CA ASN A 111 -1.89 8.00 12.28
C ASN A 111 -0.40 7.72 12.46
N LEU A 112 0.13 7.99 13.66
CA LEU A 112 1.54 7.74 14.01
C LEU A 112 1.88 6.25 13.96
N ILE A 113 1.04 5.37 14.52
CA ILE A 113 1.29 3.93 14.50
C ILE A 113 1.24 3.40 13.05
N ALA A 114 0.22 3.77 12.28
CA ALA A 114 0.10 3.36 10.88
C ALA A 114 1.30 3.84 10.04
N GLN A 115 1.73 5.09 10.23
CA GLN A 115 2.90 5.66 9.55
C GLN A 115 4.18 4.92 9.95
N ASN A 116 4.43 4.71 11.24
CA ASN A 116 5.62 4.03 11.71
C ASN A 116 5.71 2.59 11.18
N ARG A 117 4.57 1.90 11.08
CA ARG A 117 4.49 0.58 10.49
C ARG A 117 4.87 0.59 9.02
N ALA A 118 4.34 1.51 8.22
CA ALA A 118 4.73 1.66 6.80
C ALA A 118 6.20 2.07 6.63
N LEU A 119 6.71 2.97 7.48
CA LEU A 119 8.12 3.39 7.47
C LEU A 119 9.06 2.23 7.83
N SER A 120 8.70 1.39 8.81
CA SER A 120 9.49 0.21 9.18
C SER A 120 9.66 -0.76 8.02
N PHE A 121 8.62 -0.90 7.18
CA PHE A 121 8.68 -1.70 5.97
C PHE A 121 9.64 -1.10 4.93
N LEU A 122 9.56 0.22 4.70
CA LEU A 122 10.47 0.89 3.76
C LEU A 122 11.93 0.84 4.22
N GLN A 123 12.18 0.99 5.53
CA GLN A 123 13.51 0.88 6.10
C GLN A 123 14.10 -0.53 5.91
N GLU A 124 13.31 -1.57 6.21
CA GLU A 124 13.75 -2.95 5.99
C GLU A 124 14.02 -3.24 4.50
N LEU A 125 13.17 -2.73 3.61
CA LEU A 125 13.36 -2.83 2.17
C LEU A 125 14.68 -2.19 1.73
N GLU A 126 14.95 -0.97 2.20
CA GLU A 126 16.20 -0.26 1.93
C GLU A 126 17.43 -1.02 2.43
N GLU A 127 17.41 -1.51 3.68
CA GLU A 127 18.49 -2.32 4.24
C GLU A 127 18.77 -3.58 3.42
N ASN A 128 17.72 -4.25 2.94
CA ASN A 128 17.84 -5.46 2.12
C ASN A 128 18.45 -5.16 0.74
N ILE A 129 18.07 -4.05 0.11
CA ILE A 129 18.67 -3.60 -1.16
C ILE A 129 20.14 -3.29 -0.97
N LEU A 130 20.49 -2.53 0.07
CA LEU A 130 21.88 -2.20 0.41
C LEU A 130 22.72 -3.46 0.58
N ARG A 131 22.22 -4.46 1.33
CA ARG A 131 22.89 -5.76 1.51
C ARG A 131 23.09 -6.50 0.19
N LEU A 132 22.13 -6.46 -0.73
CA LEU A 132 22.23 -7.09 -2.04
C LEU A 132 23.29 -6.40 -2.93
N VAL A 133 23.35 -5.06 -2.91
CA VAL A 133 24.34 -4.29 -3.68
C VAL A 133 25.75 -4.55 -3.17
N VAL A 134 25.97 -4.50 -1.85
CA VAL A 134 27.27 -4.80 -1.21
C VAL A 134 27.78 -6.19 -1.60
N LYS A 135 26.88 -7.17 -1.74
CA LYS A 135 27.24 -8.53 -2.21
C LYS A 135 27.56 -8.60 -3.71
N LYS A 136 27.04 -7.69 -4.56
CA LYS A 136 27.09 -7.81 -6.02
C LYS A 136 28.20 -6.99 -6.71
N SER A 137 28.57 -5.78 -6.26
CA SER A 137 29.69 -5.00 -6.84
C SER A 137 30.00 -3.70 -6.05
N PRO A 138 31.25 -3.20 -5.99
CA PRO A 138 31.60 -1.90 -5.39
C PRO A 138 31.20 -0.67 -6.22
N THR A 139 30.82 -0.83 -7.49
CA THR A 139 30.65 0.30 -8.43
C THR A 139 29.28 1.01 -8.37
N GLY A 140 28.38 0.56 -7.49
CA GLY A 140 27.50 1.43 -6.68
C GLY A 140 26.25 2.10 -7.27
N GLU A 141 26.08 2.19 -8.59
CA GLU A 141 24.88 2.81 -9.17
C GLU A 141 23.84 1.77 -9.60
N SER A 142 22.78 1.63 -8.79
CA SER A 142 21.59 0.87 -9.13
C SER A 142 20.36 1.70 -8.75
N THR A 143 19.43 1.83 -9.69
CA THR A 143 18.13 2.46 -9.48
C THR A 143 17.08 1.37 -9.41
N HIS A 144 16.39 1.25 -8.28
CA HIS A 144 15.32 0.28 -8.12
C HIS A 144 13.98 1.00 -8.11
N TYR A 145 13.00 0.40 -8.78
CA TYR A 145 11.65 0.94 -8.87
C TYR A 145 10.69 -0.01 -8.20
N PHE A 146 9.95 0.52 -7.23
CA PHE A 146 9.05 -0.25 -6.38
C PHE A 146 7.64 0.22 -6.57
N PHE A 147 6.73 -0.73 -6.57
CA PHE A 147 5.32 -0.45 -6.66
C PHE A 147 4.61 -0.92 -5.40
N PHE A 148 3.86 -0.02 -4.76
CA PHE A 148 3.11 -0.29 -3.54
C PHE A 148 1.61 -0.11 -3.77
N MET A 149 0.86 -1.17 -3.52
CA MET A 149 -0.57 -1.06 -3.31
C MET A 149 -0.88 -0.84 -1.84
N LEU A 150 -1.31 0.38 -1.55
CA LEU A 150 -1.97 0.69 -0.30
C LEU A 150 -3.47 0.47 -0.48
N LYS A 151 -4.04 -0.20 0.49
CA LYS A 151 -5.35 0.21 0.94
C LYS A 151 -5.11 0.68 2.33
#